data_AF-A0A7C2BQP2-F1
#
_entry.id   AF-A0A7C2BQP2-F1
#
_cell.length_a   1.000
_cell.length_b   1.000
_cell.length_c   1.000
_cell.angle_alpha   90.00
_cell.angle_beta   90.00
_cell.angle_gamma   90.00
#
_symmetry.space_group_name_H-M   'P 1'
#
loop_
_entity.id
_entity.type
_entity.pdbx_description
1 polymer ?
#
loop_
_entity_poly.entity_id
_entity_poly.type
_entity_poly.pdbx_seq_one_letter_code
_entity_poly.pdbx_strand_id
1 'polypeptide(L)'
;MSACFGYLGANAVIEKLGVEDVNITAVSSLNVGTLTGFNNYGTISNCYTTGTIAGSQYVGGLAGHNYYGNVDNCYSRVSVTGPDDCSFFGGLFGRSYRGSISKCYSTGHVSGGSNALYLGELIGYRYQTAITACFWDIGTSSQADSDGGTGKPTADMKDMTTFTGPAAGWDFLGESTNGDDDNWGSPVNANDGYPVLWWQDVPICVNRPKYDSNGDCRVDFVDFTGFASQWLDCGLLNPNHCTQ
;
A
#
# COMPACT_ATOMS: atom_id res chain seq x y z
N MET A 1 -18.31 -4.05 15.07
CA MET A 1 -16.90 -3.99 14.64
C MET A 1 -16.56 -5.37 14.12
N SER A 2 -15.94 -5.47 12.95
CA SER A 2 -15.49 -6.74 12.37
C SER A 2 -14.02 -6.62 12.01
N ALA A 3 -13.16 -7.34 12.74
CA ALA A 3 -11.70 -7.35 12.62
C ALA A 3 -11.08 -8.46 13.48
N CYS A 4 -9.81 -8.78 13.25
CA CYS A 4 -9.03 -9.68 14.12
C CYS A 4 -8.98 -9.14 15.57
N PHE A 5 -8.71 -7.85 15.72
CA PHE A 5 -8.76 -7.13 17.00
C PHE A 5 -9.83 -6.04 16.93
N GLY A 6 -10.93 -6.15 17.70
CA GLY A 6 -12.02 -5.19 17.59
C GLY A 6 -11.62 -3.74 17.90
N TYR A 7 -10.70 -3.54 18.85
CA TYR A 7 -10.30 -2.23 19.39
C TYR A 7 -8.83 -2.25 19.82
N LEU A 8 -8.07 -1.22 19.47
CA LEU A 8 -6.73 -0.96 20.01
C LEU A 8 -6.78 0.30 20.88
N GLY A 9 -6.30 0.22 22.11
CA GLY A 9 -6.20 1.35 23.02
C GLY A 9 -4.78 1.93 23.09
N ALA A 10 -4.58 2.90 23.98
CA ALA A 10 -3.26 3.42 24.27
C ALA A 10 -2.29 2.30 24.67
N ASN A 11 -1.08 2.32 24.09
CA ASN A 11 -0.02 1.32 24.24
C ASN A 11 -0.31 -0.07 23.63
N ALA A 12 -1.44 -0.26 22.95
CA ALA A 12 -1.64 -1.47 22.16
C ALA A 12 -0.69 -1.44 20.95
N VAL A 13 -0.01 -2.57 20.69
CA VAL A 13 0.92 -2.72 19.58
C VAL A 13 0.53 -3.95 18.79
N ILE A 14 0.32 -3.78 17.48
CA ILE A 14 0.35 -4.87 16.51
C ILE A 14 1.61 -4.66 15.69
N GLU A 15 2.50 -5.65 15.71
CA GLU A 15 3.77 -5.60 15.00
C GLU A 15 4.07 -6.93 14.32
N LYS A 16 4.62 -6.89 13.10
CA LYS A 16 5.09 -8.08 12.35
C LYS A 16 3.99 -9.13 12.19
N LEU A 17 2.83 -8.68 11.73
CA LEU A 17 1.66 -9.53 11.51
C LEU A 17 1.18 -9.44 10.05
N GLY A 18 1.02 -10.60 9.44
CA GLY A 18 0.42 -10.79 8.12
C GLY A 18 -0.91 -11.50 8.28
N VAL A 19 -1.96 -10.96 7.69
CA VAL A 19 -3.26 -11.63 7.62
C VAL A 19 -3.66 -11.75 6.16
N GLU A 20 -3.59 -12.98 5.66
CA GLU A 20 -3.75 -13.27 4.25
C GLU A 20 -5.13 -13.84 3.93
N ASP A 21 -5.55 -13.65 2.68
CA ASP A 21 -6.75 -14.25 2.09
C ASP A 21 -8.02 -14.06 2.92
N VAL A 22 -8.18 -12.87 3.51
CA VAL A 22 -9.37 -12.57 4.30
C VAL A 22 -10.60 -12.49 3.40
N ASN A 23 -11.74 -12.89 3.95
CA ASN A 23 -13.04 -12.73 3.30
C ASN A 23 -14.04 -12.25 4.37
N ILE A 24 -14.18 -10.94 4.48
CA ILE A 24 -15.02 -10.31 5.52
C ILE A 24 -16.27 -9.73 4.88
N THR A 25 -17.45 -10.11 5.37
CA THR A 25 -18.72 -9.46 5.03
C THR A 25 -19.34 -8.86 6.28
N ALA A 26 -19.38 -7.53 6.35
CA ALA A 26 -19.70 -6.77 7.56
C ALA A 26 -20.58 -5.54 7.27
N VAL A 27 -21.62 -5.72 6.44
CA VAL A 27 -22.51 -4.65 5.96
C VAL A 27 -23.32 -3.93 7.05
N SER A 28 -23.40 -4.47 8.26
CA SER A 28 -24.05 -3.85 9.43
C SER A 28 -23.08 -3.30 10.47
N SER A 29 -21.76 -3.39 10.23
CA SER A 29 -20.74 -2.86 11.14
C SER A 29 -20.28 -1.47 10.72
N LEU A 30 -20.16 -0.59 11.71
CA LEU A 30 -19.69 0.79 11.48
C LEU A 30 -18.19 0.91 11.27
N ASN A 31 -17.36 0.02 11.85
CA ASN A 31 -15.91 0.06 11.69
C ASN A 31 -15.43 -1.34 11.33
N VAL A 32 -14.83 -1.46 10.15
CA VAL A 32 -14.41 -2.75 9.57
C VAL A 32 -13.00 -2.62 9.06
N GLY A 33 -12.12 -3.52 9.49
CA GLY A 33 -10.82 -3.68 8.88
C GLY A 33 -10.22 -5.03 9.24
N THR A 34 -9.17 -5.42 8.56
CA THR A 34 -8.62 -6.77 8.75
C THR A 34 -7.95 -6.92 10.11
N LEU A 35 -7.04 -6.00 10.46
CA LEU A 35 -6.32 -6.06 11.73
C LEU A 35 -7.16 -5.48 12.86
N THR A 36 -7.70 -4.28 12.67
CA THR A 36 -8.55 -3.65 13.70
C THR A 36 -9.74 -2.88 13.17
N GLY A 37 -10.85 -2.91 13.92
CA GLY A 37 -12.00 -2.07 13.62
C GLY A 37 -11.70 -0.61 13.97
N PHE A 38 -11.22 -0.37 15.19
CA PHE A 38 -10.95 0.96 15.71
C PHE A 38 -9.60 1.02 16.41
N ASN A 39 -8.68 1.81 15.88
CA ASN A 39 -7.40 2.09 16.51
C ASN A 39 -7.48 3.42 17.27
N ASN A 40 -7.40 3.39 18.61
CA ASN A 40 -7.47 4.56 19.48
C ASN A 40 -6.16 4.71 20.27
N TYR A 41 -5.22 5.47 19.71
CA TYR A 41 -3.84 5.63 20.24
C TYR A 41 -2.95 4.37 20.19
N GLY A 42 -3.34 3.32 19.47
CA GLY A 42 -2.50 2.15 19.27
C GLY A 42 -1.49 2.33 18.14
N THR A 43 -0.47 1.48 18.15
CA THR A 43 0.57 1.39 17.13
C THR A 43 0.36 0.16 16.25
N ILE A 44 0.43 0.33 14.94
CA ILE A 44 0.45 -0.76 13.96
C ILE A 44 1.71 -0.60 13.13
N SER A 45 2.65 -1.55 13.22
CA SER A 45 3.92 -1.45 12.50
C SER A 45 4.29 -2.74 11.78
N ASN A 46 4.94 -2.65 10.63
CA ASN A 46 5.46 -3.83 9.94
C ASN A 46 4.36 -4.88 9.71
N CYS A 47 3.16 -4.48 9.28
CA CYS A 47 2.03 -5.38 9.11
C CYS A 47 1.48 -5.35 7.69
N TYR A 48 0.84 -6.45 7.28
CA TYR A 48 0.16 -6.48 5.99
C TYR A 48 -1.10 -7.32 5.96
N THR A 49 -1.96 -7.01 4.98
CA THR A 49 -3.25 -7.67 4.80
C THR A 49 -3.56 -7.92 3.33
N THR A 50 -4.12 -9.09 3.00
CA THR A 50 -4.61 -9.44 1.65
C THR A 50 -6.00 -10.06 1.73
N GLY A 51 -6.76 -10.01 0.63
CA GLY A 51 -8.11 -10.60 0.55
C GLY A 51 -9.19 -9.60 0.15
N THR A 52 -10.40 -9.78 0.67
CA THR A 52 -11.58 -8.99 0.34
C THR A 52 -12.40 -8.60 1.58
N ILE A 53 -12.95 -7.38 1.53
CA ILE A 53 -13.91 -6.87 2.52
C ILE A 53 -15.12 -6.30 1.80
N ALA A 54 -16.30 -6.73 2.21
CA ALA A 54 -17.58 -6.10 1.89
C ALA A 54 -18.14 -5.43 3.15
N GLY A 55 -18.32 -4.10 3.13
CA GLY A 55 -18.80 -3.33 4.28
C GLY A 55 -19.73 -2.19 3.89
N SER A 56 -20.06 -1.29 4.82
CA SER A 56 -20.96 -0.15 4.57
C SER A 56 -20.46 1.19 5.10
N GLN A 57 -19.73 1.21 6.21
CA GLN A 57 -19.19 2.44 6.81
C GLN A 57 -17.83 2.19 7.45
N TYR A 58 -16.92 3.18 7.35
CA TYR A 58 -15.54 3.16 7.86
C TYR A 58 -14.84 1.81 7.61
N VAL A 59 -14.59 1.53 6.34
CA VAL A 59 -14.00 0.26 5.90
C VAL A 59 -12.59 0.51 5.39
N GLY A 60 -11.60 -0.15 6.00
CA GLY A 60 -10.21 -0.07 5.56
C GLY A 60 -9.58 -1.45 5.46
N GLY A 61 -8.74 -1.67 4.45
CA GLY A 61 -8.05 -2.96 4.31
C GLY A 61 -7.23 -3.34 5.54
N LEU A 62 -6.56 -2.37 6.18
CA LEU A 62 -5.83 -2.58 7.43
C LEU A 62 -6.72 -2.33 8.65
N ALA A 63 -7.35 -1.14 8.72
CA ALA A 63 -8.25 -0.80 9.81
C ALA A 63 -9.42 0.10 9.39
N GLY A 64 -10.57 -0.05 10.06
CA GLY A 64 -11.74 0.76 9.76
C GLY A 64 -11.54 2.25 10.07
N HIS A 65 -11.12 2.54 11.30
CA HIS A 65 -10.91 3.91 11.75
C HIS A 65 -9.67 4.03 12.64
N ASN A 66 -8.73 4.87 12.20
CA ASN A 66 -7.53 5.25 12.92
C ASN A 66 -7.75 6.59 13.64
N TYR A 67 -7.79 6.57 14.97
CA TYR A 67 -8.04 7.72 15.84
C TYR A 67 -6.81 7.95 16.72
N TYR A 68 -6.02 8.95 16.38
CA TYR A 68 -4.72 9.25 17.03
C TYR A 68 -3.69 8.11 17.00
N GLY A 69 -3.92 7.07 16.21
CA GLY A 69 -3.02 5.94 16.11
C GLY A 69 -1.80 6.24 15.24
N ASN A 70 -0.73 5.50 15.50
CA ASN A 70 0.53 5.56 14.77
C ASN A 70 0.66 4.32 13.89
N VAL A 71 0.92 4.53 12.61
CA VAL A 71 0.99 3.44 11.62
C VAL A 71 2.25 3.62 10.81
N ASP A 72 3.06 2.58 10.72
CA ASP A 72 4.36 2.66 10.06
C ASP A 72 4.72 1.36 9.35
N ASN A 73 5.34 1.45 8.17
CA ASN A 73 5.80 0.28 7.42
C ASN A 73 4.69 -0.79 7.25
N CYS A 74 3.53 -0.41 6.72
CA CYS A 74 2.40 -1.33 6.55
C CYS A 74 1.86 -1.32 5.13
N TYR A 75 1.25 -2.41 4.69
CA TYR A 75 0.53 -2.38 3.42
C TYR A 75 -0.75 -3.19 3.39
N SER A 76 -1.62 -2.86 2.42
CA SER A 76 -2.85 -3.59 2.19
C SER A 76 -3.08 -3.83 0.70
N ARG A 77 -3.34 -5.09 0.36
CA ARG A 77 -3.80 -5.51 -0.97
C ARG A 77 -5.26 -5.95 -0.95
N VAL A 78 -6.00 -5.54 0.09
CA VAL A 78 -7.39 -5.95 0.30
C VAL A 78 -8.31 -5.17 -0.63
N SER A 79 -9.15 -5.86 -1.40
CA SER A 79 -10.23 -5.20 -2.15
C SER A 79 -11.39 -4.87 -1.21
N VAL A 80 -11.84 -3.61 -1.26
CA VAL A 80 -12.90 -3.08 -0.41
C VAL A 80 -14.11 -2.71 -1.26
N THR A 81 -15.26 -3.32 -0.99
CA THR A 81 -16.50 -3.14 -1.76
C THR A 81 -17.69 -2.81 -0.84
N GLY A 82 -18.68 -2.08 -1.36
CA GLY A 82 -19.82 -1.64 -0.58
C GLY A 82 -21.09 -1.35 -1.40
N PRO A 83 -22.24 -1.23 -0.72
CA PRO A 83 -23.53 -0.94 -1.35
C PRO A 83 -23.62 0.50 -1.89
N ASP A 84 -24.78 0.86 -2.45
CA ASP A 84 -25.02 2.19 -3.04
C ASP A 84 -24.76 3.36 -2.10
N ASP A 85 -25.15 3.27 -0.82
CA ASP A 85 -25.03 4.36 0.15
C ASP A 85 -23.82 4.19 1.10
N CYS A 86 -22.75 3.52 0.64
CA CYS A 86 -21.58 3.29 1.48
C CYS A 86 -20.75 4.57 1.70
N SER A 87 -19.98 4.62 2.79
CA SER A 87 -19.13 5.78 3.05
C SER A 87 -17.83 5.46 3.77
N PHE A 88 -16.79 6.25 3.48
CA PHE A 88 -15.49 6.22 4.14
C PHE A 88 -14.73 4.92 3.92
N PHE A 89 -14.39 4.64 2.67
CA PHE A 89 -13.67 3.42 2.29
C PHE A 89 -12.26 3.75 1.88
N GLY A 90 -11.30 3.04 2.46
CA GLY A 90 -9.89 3.16 2.15
C GLY A 90 -9.26 1.83 1.82
N GLY A 91 -8.29 1.79 0.90
CA GLY A 91 -7.49 0.58 0.71
C GLY A 91 -6.66 0.25 1.97
N LEU A 92 -6.26 1.28 2.74
CA LEU A 92 -5.61 1.12 4.05
C LEU A 92 -6.55 1.46 5.22
N PHE A 93 -7.14 2.65 5.22
CA PHE A 93 -8.04 3.13 6.29
C PHE A 93 -9.35 3.71 5.78
N GLY A 94 -10.48 3.28 6.34
CA GLY A 94 -11.76 3.93 6.05
C GLY A 94 -11.76 5.40 6.47
N ARG A 95 -11.29 5.66 7.70
CA ARG A 95 -11.07 7.01 8.22
C ARG A 95 -9.78 7.12 9.03
N SER A 96 -9.07 8.23 8.88
CA SER A 96 -8.00 8.62 9.79
C SER A 96 -8.26 9.99 10.43
N TYR A 97 -8.22 10.06 11.75
CA TYR A 97 -8.45 11.25 12.56
C TYR A 97 -7.29 11.46 13.51
N ARG A 98 -6.45 12.45 13.20
CA ARG A 98 -5.20 12.76 13.93
C ARG A 98 -4.26 11.55 14.01
N GLY A 99 -3.02 11.77 14.42
CA GLY A 99 -1.96 10.75 14.38
C GLY A 99 -1.13 10.78 13.10
N SER A 100 -0.41 9.70 12.82
CA SER A 100 0.59 9.63 11.75
C SER A 100 0.57 8.30 11.02
N ILE A 101 0.69 8.36 9.70
CA ILE A 101 0.84 7.21 8.82
C ILE A 101 2.10 7.44 7.97
N SER A 102 3.08 6.55 8.09
CA SER A 102 4.36 6.65 7.38
C SER A 102 4.73 5.36 6.67
N LYS A 103 5.38 5.50 5.51
CA LYS A 103 5.93 4.37 4.75
C LYS A 103 4.93 3.24 4.54
N CYS A 104 3.71 3.58 4.11
CA CYS A 104 2.65 2.60 3.89
C CYS A 104 2.19 2.58 2.43
N TYR A 105 1.66 1.45 1.97
CA TYR A 105 1.05 1.43 0.64
C TYR A 105 -0.26 0.63 0.56
N SER A 106 -1.05 0.92 -0.48
CA SER A 106 -2.21 0.11 -0.85
C SER A 106 -2.28 -0.18 -2.35
N THR A 107 -2.74 -1.37 -2.70
CA THR A 107 -2.99 -1.78 -4.10
C THR A 107 -4.36 -2.46 -4.27
N GLY A 108 -5.11 -2.61 -3.18
CA GLY A 108 -6.41 -3.24 -3.20
C GLY A 108 -7.45 -2.29 -3.79
N HIS A 109 -8.28 -2.80 -4.69
CA HIS A 109 -9.32 -2.04 -5.36
C HIS A 109 -10.43 -1.59 -4.39
N VAL A 110 -10.74 -0.29 -4.37
CA VAL A 110 -11.84 0.29 -3.58
C VAL A 110 -13.01 0.69 -4.47
N SER A 111 -14.21 0.17 -4.18
CA SER A 111 -15.44 0.56 -4.89
C SER A 111 -16.68 0.59 -4.00
N GLY A 112 -17.67 1.37 -4.44
CA GLY A 112 -18.99 1.50 -3.83
C GLY A 112 -20.04 1.72 -4.91
N GLY A 113 -21.31 1.65 -4.54
CA GLY A 113 -22.39 1.89 -5.51
C GLY A 113 -22.67 3.39 -5.75
N SER A 114 -23.87 3.68 -6.26
CA SER A 114 -24.17 4.94 -6.96
C SER A 114 -24.11 6.20 -6.10
N ASN A 115 -24.31 6.09 -4.78
CA ASN A 115 -24.31 7.22 -3.84
C ASN A 115 -23.12 7.16 -2.88
N ALA A 116 -22.09 6.37 -3.21
CA ALA A 116 -20.95 6.17 -2.34
C ALA A 116 -20.18 7.47 -2.11
N LEU A 117 -19.75 7.71 -0.87
CA LEU A 117 -19.02 8.91 -0.48
C LEU A 117 -17.66 8.56 0.12
N TYR A 118 -16.65 9.38 -0.15
CA TYR A 118 -15.33 9.27 0.48
C TYR A 118 -14.69 7.89 0.23
N LEU A 119 -14.50 7.56 -1.04
CA LEU A 119 -13.74 6.41 -1.50
C LEU A 119 -12.32 6.89 -1.84
N GLY A 120 -11.30 6.30 -1.22
CA GLY A 120 -9.91 6.64 -1.51
C GLY A 120 -9.04 5.38 -1.50
N GLU A 121 -8.06 5.31 -2.40
CA GLU A 121 -7.25 4.11 -2.51
C GLU A 121 -6.32 3.90 -1.33
N LEU A 122 -5.88 4.97 -0.63
CA LEU A 122 -5.18 4.84 0.65
C LEU A 122 -6.12 5.08 1.84
N ILE A 123 -6.80 6.23 1.85
CA ILE A 123 -7.70 6.64 2.94
C ILE A 123 -8.99 7.21 2.35
N GLY A 124 -10.13 6.75 2.86
CA GLY A 124 -11.44 7.27 2.45
C GLY A 124 -11.66 8.71 2.90
N TYR A 125 -11.40 9.01 4.18
CA TYR A 125 -11.45 10.37 4.73
C TYR A 125 -10.39 10.61 5.80
N ARG A 126 -9.78 11.79 5.75
CA ARG A 126 -8.71 12.21 6.63
C ARG A 126 -9.04 13.51 7.33
N TYR A 127 -8.71 13.59 8.61
CA TYR A 127 -8.75 14.82 9.38
C TYR A 127 -7.48 14.97 10.20
N GLN A 128 -6.65 15.97 9.86
CA GLN A 128 -5.42 16.31 10.59
C GLN A 128 -4.46 15.14 10.84
N THR A 129 -4.47 14.11 9.98
CA THR A 129 -3.49 13.02 10.02
C THR A 129 -2.26 13.42 9.21
N ALA A 130 -1.07 13.25 9.79
CA ALA A 130 0.19 13.38 9.10
C ALA A 130 0.42 12.15 8.21
N ILE A 131 0.70 12.38 6.93
CA ILE A 131 0.98 11.30 5.98
C ILE A 131 2.33 11.57 5.34
N THR A 132 3.21 10.58 5.36
CA THR A 132 4.58 10.74 4.86
C THR A 132 5.00 9.48 4.11
N ALA A 133 5.52 9.65 2.90
CA ALA A 133 6.03 8.55 2.07
C ALA A 133 5.03 7.38 1.94
N CYS A 134 3.74 7.67 1.75
CA CYS A 134 2.71 6.65 1.55
C CYS A 134 2.20 6.67 0.11
N PHE A 135 1.92 5.50 -0.45
CA PHE A 135 1.62 5.36 -1.88
C PHE A 135 0.39 4.50 -2.14
N TRP A 136 -0.23 4.68 -3.29
CA TRP A 136 -1.30 3.82 -3.76
C TRP A 136 -1.18 3.59 -5.27
N ASP A 137 -1.63 2.43 -5.73
CA ASP A 137 -1.49 2.06 -7.13
C ASP A 137 -2.67 2.54 -7.98
N ILE A 138 -2.38 3.41 -8.95
CA ILE A 138 -3.36 3.96 -9.89
C ILE A 138 -3.87 2.88 -10.87
N GLY A 139 -3.05 1.91 -11.25
CA GLY A 139 -3.41 0.89 -12.23
C GLY A 139 -4.38 -0.17 -11.71
N THR A 140 -4.46 -0.34 -10.38
CA THR A 140 -5.45 -1.21 -9.72
C THR A 140 -6.67 -0.45 -9.19
N SER A 141 -6.56 0.89 -9.14
CA SER A 141 -7.56 1.81 -8.62
C SER A 141 -8.79 1.89 -9.53
N SER A 142 -9.94 2.19 -8.93
CA SER A 142 -11.06 2.82 -9.67
C SER A 142 -11.37 4.24 -9.24
N GLN A 143 -10.66 4.74 -8.22
CA GLN A 143 -10.77 6.11 -7.76
C GLN A 143 -9.76 7.02 -8.47
N ALA A 144 -10.20 8.25 -8.75
CA ALA A 144 -9.33 9.27 -9.34
C ALA A 144 -8.40 9.93 -8.32
N ASP A 145 -8.70 9.81 -7.02
CA ASP A 145 -7.99 10.47 -5.94
C ASP A 145 -8.09 9.65 -4.62
N SER A 146 -7.33 10.05 -3.61
CA SER A 146 -7.33 9.49 -2.25
C SER A 146 -7.07 10.60 -1.25
N ASP A 147 -7.67 10.55 -0.05
CA ASP A 147 -7.45 11.58 0.98
C ASP A 147 -6.13 11.36 1.73
N GLY A 148 -5.04 11.33 0.97
CA GLY A 148 -3.70 11.02 1.44
C GLY A 148 -2.94 10.05 0.55
N GLY A 149 -1.62 10.06 0.72
CA GLY A 149 -0.69 9.29 -0.08
C GLY A 149 -0.50 9.87 -1.48
N THR A 150 0.44 9.30 -2.22
CA THR A 150 0.72 9.67 -3.60
C THR A 150 0.37 8.51 -4.51
N GLY A 151 -0.54 8.76 -5.46
CA GLY A 151 -0.86 7.80 -6.52
C GLY A 151 0.34 7.58 -7.42
N LYS A 152 0.63 6.33 -7.72
CA LYS A 152 1.74 5.92 -8.58
C LYS A 152 1.25 4.91 -9.61
N PRO A 153 1.73 4.95 -10.86
CA PRO A 153 1.53 3.88 -11.82
C PRO A 153 1.99 2.53 -11.25
N THR A 154 1.38 1.44 -11.70
CA THR A 154 1.75 0.08 -11.27
C THR A 154 3.23 -0.24 -11.48
N ALA A 155 3.84 0.25 -12.56
CA ALA A 155 5.27 0.07 -12.82
C ALA A 155 6.12 0.73 -11.71
N ASP A 156 5.84 2.00 -11.39
CA ASP A 156 6.52 2.73 -10.31
C ASP A 156 6.31 2.07 -8.95
N MET A 157 5.12 1.51 -8.68
CA MET A 157 4.82 0.81 -7.43
C MET A 157 5.58 -0.52 -7.26
N LYS A 158 6.14 -1.07 -8.34
CA LYS A 158 6.98 -2.27 -8.34
C LYS A 158 8.48 -1.94 -8.45
N ASP A 159 8.81 -0.70 -8.81
CA ASP A 159 10.17 -0.19 -8.84
C ASP A 159 10.60 0.26 -7.44
N MET A 160 11.61 -0.41 -6.88
CA MET A 160 12.18 -0.06 -5.58
C MET A 160 12.68 1.38 -5.49
N THR A 161 13.15 1.96 -6.59
CA THR A 161 13.71 3.31 -6.57
C THR A 161 12.67 4.38 -6.25
N THR A 162 11.38 4.07 -6.46
CA THR A 162 10.25 4.89 -6.02
C THR A 162 10.23 5.06 -4.50
N PHE A 163 10.71 4.06 -3.75
CA PHE A 163 10.60 3.98 -2.30
C PHE A 163 11.90 4.35 -1.58
N THR A 164 13.06 4.03 -2.15
CA THR A 164 14.37 4.26 -1.51
C THR A 164 14.93 5.68 -1.71
N GLY A 165 14.37 6.45 -2.65
CA GLY A 165 14.79 7.82 -2.93
C GLY A 165 14.62 8.77 -1.72
N PRO A 166 15.34 9.90 -1.67
CA PRO A 166 15.42 10.77 -0.49
C PRO A 166 14.09 11.41 -0.06
N ALA A 167 13.09 11.43 -0.95
CA ALA A 167 11.74 11.92 -0.63
C ALA A 167 10.89 10.87 0.11
N ALA A 168 11.15 9.58 -0.12
CA ALA A 168 10.40 8.47 0.45
C ALA A 168 11.16 7.81 1.61
N GLY A 169 12.45 7.50 1.40
CA GLY A 169 13.36 6.99 2.43
C GLY A 169 12.92 5.68 3.06
N TRP A 170 12.35 4.77 2.27
CA TRP A 170 12.03 3.41 2.73
C TRP A 170 13.31 2.59 2.74
N ASP A 171 13.54 1.93 3.87
CA ASP A 171 14.74 1.17 4.15
C ASP A 171 14.57 -0.26 3.65
N PHE A 172 15.28 -0.60 2.57
CA PHE A 172 15.18 -1.89 1.90
C PHE A 172 16.39 -2.77 2.22
N LEU A 173 16.15 -4.08 2.34
CA LEU A 173 17.19 -5.06 2.52
C LEU A 173 18.29 -4.95 1.47
N GLY A 174 19.50 -4.63 1.93
CA GLY A 174 20.70 -4.58 1.10
C GLY A 174 20.98 -3.26 0.40
N GLU A 175 20.30 -2.17 0.78
CA GLU A 175 20.78 -0.81 0.57
C GLU A 175 21.12 -0.14 1.90
N SER A 176 21.92 0.93 1.85
CA SER A 176 22.39 1.64 3.07
C SER A 176 22.28 3.15 2.95
N THR A 177 21.50 3.64 1.97
CA THR A 177 21.43 5.08 1.64
C THR A 177 20.49 5.81 2.58
N ASN A 178 19.44 5.14 3.05
CA ASN A 178 18.40 5.75 3.89
C ASN A 178 18.22 5.07 5.25
N GLY A 179 19.09 4.11 5.60
CA GLY A 179 19.14 3.40 6.87
C GLY A 179 19.76 2.00 6.69
N ASP A 180 19.89 1.27 7.80
CA ASP A 180 20.30 -0.14 7.83
C ASP A 180 19.28 -0.97 8.67
N ASP A 181 18.05 -0.46 8.85
CA ASP A 181 16.98 -1.13 9.61
C ASP A 181 16.34 -2.28 8.80
N ASP A 182 16.53 -2.28 7.48
CA ASP A 182 16.08 -3.31 6.53
C ASP A 182 14.57 -3.62 6.69
N ASN A 183 13.70 -2.62 6.63
CA ASN A 183 12.26 -2.79 6.88
C ASN A 183 11.50 -3.44 5.70
N TRP A 184 11.99 -3.24 4.48
CA TRP A 184 11.34 -3.67 3.25
C TRP A 184 12.23 -4.59 2.42
N GLY A 185 11.62 -5.32 1.48
CA GLY A 185 12.30 -6.19 0.55
C GLY A 185 11.68 -6.15 -0.84
N SER A 186 12.49 -6.44 -1.84
CA SER A 186 12.04 -6.71 -3.21
C SER A 186 11.72 -8.19 -3.38
N PRO A 187 10.46 -8.60 -3.53
CA PRO A 187 10.14 -10.01 -3.61
C PRO A 187 10.57 -10.61 -4.95
N VAL A 188 10.97 -11.88 -4.96
CA VAL A 188 11.19 -12.66 -6.17
C VAL A 188 9.96 -13.51 -6.45
N ASN A 189 9.29 -13.29 -7.59
CA ASN A 189 8.08 -14.02 -7.98
C ASN A 189 6.98 -14.10 -6.89
N ALA A 190 6.91 -13.08 -6.03
CA ALA A 190 5.93 -13.02 -4.94
C ALA A 190 5.32 -11.63 -4.84
N ASN A 191 4.17 -11.54 -4.16
CA ASN A 191 3.43 -10.30 -3.94
C ASN A 191 3.21 -9.47 -5.22
N ASP A 192 3.07 -10.15 -6.37
CA ASP A 192 2.97 -9.57 -7.72
C ASP A 192 4.08 -8.55 -8.07
N GLY A 193 5.25 -8.67 -7.44
CA GLY A 193 6.41 -7.79 -7.65
C GLY A 193 6.41 -6.51 -6.81
N TYR A 194 5.37 -6.26 -6.02
CA TYR A 194 5.30 -5.09 -5.13
C TYR A 194 6.16 -5.30 -3.87
N PRO A 195 6.72 -4.24 -3.26
CA PRO A 195 7.52 -4.35 -2.04
C PRO A 195 6.87 -5.19 -0.94
N VAL A 196 7.65 -6.03 -0.29
CA VAL A 196 7.23 -6.87 0.84
C VAL A 196 7.93 -6.42 2.10
N LEU A 197 7.38 -6.76 3.27
CA LEU A 197 8.10 -6.54 4.51
C LEU A 197 9.20 -7.59 4.64
N TRP A 198 10.37 -7.19 5.12
CA TRP A 198 11.57 -8.04 5.15
C TRP A 198 11.39 -9.37 5.89
N TRP A 199 10.53 -9.37 6.91
CA TRP A 199 10.30 -10.51 7.78
C TRP A 199 9.35 -11.54 7.16
N GLN A 200 8.73 -11.23 6.02
CA GLN A 200 7.91 -12.19 5.29
C GLN A 200 8.76 -13.34 4.78
N ASP A 201 8.24 -14.56 4.89
CA ASP A 201 8.91 -15.77 4.40
C ASP A 201 8.76 -15.91 2.87
N VAL A 202 9.26 -14.91 2.16
CA VAL A 202 9.30 -14.84 0.70
C VAL A 202 10.74 -14.61 0.24
N PRO A 203 11.18 -15.20 -0.89
CA PRO A 203 12.52 -14.92 -1.40
C PRO A 203 12.66 -13.44 -1.76
N ILE A 204 13.73 -12.80 -1.28
CA ILE A 204 14.02 -11.37 -1.50
C ILE A 204 15.23 -11.23 -2.43
N CYS A 205 15.10 -10.33 -3.40
CA CYS A 205 16.18 -9.93 -4.30
C CYS A 205 17.03 -8.83 -3.65
N VAL A 206 18.26 -9.19 -3.25
CA VAL A 206 19.26 -8.22 -2.78
C VAL A 206 19.85 -7.53 -4.01
N ASN A 207 19.77 -6.20 -4.09
CA ASN A 207 20.19 -5.40 -5.25
C ASN A 207 19.46 -5.74 -6.57
N ARG A 208 18.13 -5.59 -6.61
CA ARG A 208 17.36 -5.81 -7.85
C ARG A 208 17.91 -4.96 -9.01
N PRO A 209 18.16 -5.56 -10.18
CA PRO A 209 18.49 -4.80 -11.38
C PRO A 209 17.36 -3.81 -11.72
N LYS A 210 17.73 -2.58 -12.12
CA LYS A 210 16.80 -1.50 -12.49
C LYS A 210 15.78 -1.88 -13.58
N TYR A 211 16.04 -2.94 -14.34
CA TYR A 211 15.23 -3.37 -15.48
C TYR A 211 14.60 -4.74 -15.31
N ASP A 212 14.65 -5.33 -14.11
CA ASP A 212 13.93 -6.57 -13.79
C ASP A 212 12.41 -6.27 -13.71
N SER A 213 11.71 -6.52 -14.80
CA SER A 213 10.31 -6.17 -15.02
C SER A 213 9.33 -7.27 -14.62
N ASN A 214 9.79 -8.53 -14.65
CA ASN A 214 9.01 -9.70 -14.27
C ASN A 214 9.22 -10.07 -12.78
N GLY A 215 10.21 -9.46 -12.13
CA GLY A 215 10.48 -9.62 -10.71
C GLY A 215 11.20 -10.92 -10.36
N ASP A 216 11.92 -11.53 -11.29
CA ASP A 216 12.64 -12.78 -11.09
C ASP A 216 14.08 -12.59 -10.56
N CYS A 217 14.47 -11.33 -10.28
CA CYS A 217 15.80 -10.92 -9.83
C CYS A 217 16.90 -11.12 -10.87
N ARG A 218 16.55 -11.18 -12.15
CA ARG A 218 17.49 -11.28 -13.27
C ARG A 218 17.15 -10.23 -14.33
N VAL A 219 18.07 -10.07 -15.28
CA VAL A 219 17.78 -9.35 -16.52
C VAL A 219 17.81 -10.39 -17.62
N ASP A 220 16.65 -10.70 -18.18
CA ASP A 220 16.50 -11.68 -19.24
C ASP A 220 15.69 -11.13 -20.44
N PHE A 221 15.24 -12.02 -21.32
CA PHE A 221 14.56 -11.60 -22.54
C PHE A 221 13.17 -11.02 -22.29
N VAL A 222 12.53 -11.37 -21.17
CA VAL A 222 11.22 -10.83 -20.76
C VAL A 222 11.35 -9.34 -20.43
N ASP A 223 12.49 -8.93 -19.88
CA ASP A 223 12.82 -7.55 -19.50
C ASP A 223 13.12 -6.61 -20.67
N PHE A 224 13.36 -7.18 -21.85
CA PHE A 224 13.70 -6.42 -23.05
C PHE A 224 12.56 -5.49 -23.50
N THR A 225 11.32 -5.80 -23.12
CA THR A 225 10.14 -4.95 -23.38
C THR A 225 10.23 -3.59 -22.65
N GLY A 226 10.81 -3.56 -21.45
CA GLY A 226 11.07 -2.32 -20.70
C GLY A 226 12.19 -1.48 -21.32
N PHE A 227 13.14 -2.11 -22.02
CA PHE A 227 14.20 -1.42 -22.75
C PHE A 227 13.69 -0.76 -24.03
N ALA A 228 12.79 -1.43 -24.75
CA ALA A 228 12.25 -0.97 -26.02
C ALA A 228 11.32 0.25 -25.90
N SER A 229 10.58 0.38 -24.79
CA SER A 229 9.69 1.53 -24.56
C SER A 229 10.46 2.85 -24.40
N GLN A 230 11.59 2.84 -23.69
CA GLN A 230 12.46 4.02 -23.56
C GLN A 230 13.16 4.38 -24.88
N TRP A 231 13.47 3.38 -25.71
CA TRP A 231 13.99 3.60 -27.06
C TRP A 231 12.98 4.27 -27.99
N LEU A 232 11.69 3.92 -27.88
CA LEU A 232 10.61 4.58 -28.63
C LEU A 232 10.41 6.04 -28.22
N ASP A 233 10.53 6.35 -26.92
CA ASP A 233 10.47 7.73 -26.43
C ASP A 233 11.71 8.56 -26.86
N CYS A 234 12.86 7.91 -27.03
CA CYS A 234 14.11 8.55 -27.48
C CYS A 234 14.31 8.54 -29.02
N GLY A 235 13.40 7.96 -29.79
CA GLY A 235 13.75 7.39 -31.10
C GLY A 235 12.78 7.63 -32.24
N LEU A 236 12.27 8.86 -32.43
CA LEU A 236 11.89 9.34 -33.78
C LEU A 236 12.35 10.77 -34.13
N LEU A 237 12.98 11.55 -33.23
CA LEU A 237 13.30 12.96 -33.55
C LEU A 237 14.69 13.51 -33.23
N ASN A 238 15.61 12.87 -32.49
CA ASN A 238 16.99 13.39 -32.40
C ASN A 238 18.02 12.40 -31.82
N PRO A 239 19.13 12.08 -32.52
CA PRO A 239 20.17 11.16 -32.03
C PRO A 239 21.04 11.66 -30.86
N ASN A 240 20.84 12.88 -30.34
CA ASN A 240 21.81 13.54 -29.46
C ASN A 240 21.38 13.75 -27.99
N HIS A 241 20.28 13.18 -27.51
CA HIS A 241 19.71 13.52 -26.18
C HIS A 241 19.79 12.43 -25.08
N CYS A 242 20.50 11.34 -25.29
CA CYS A 242 20.76 10.38 -24.21
C CYS A 242 22.16 10.57 -23.63
N THR A 243 22.32 11.49 -22.68
CA THR A 243 23.50 11.54 -21.81
C THR A 243 23.12 11.03 -20.42
N GLN A 244 23.62 9.81 -20.14
CA GLN A 244 23.85 9.09 -18.88
C GLN A 244 22.98 9.42 -17.66
#